data_AF-A0A6H5GS76-F1
#
_entry.id   AF-A0A6H5GS76-F1
#
_cell.length_a   1.000
_cell.length_b   1.000
_cell.length_c   1.000
_cell.angle_alpha   90.00
_cell.angle_beta   90.00
_cell.angle_gamma   90.00
#
_symmetry.space_group_name_H-M   'P 1'
#
loop_
_entity.id
_entity.type
_entity.pdbx_description
1 polymer ?
#
loop_
_entity_poly.entity_id
_entity_poly.type
_entity_poly.pdbx_seq_one_letter_code
_entity_poly.pdbx_strand_id
1 'polypeptide(L)'
;SLSQSTPPGVSNGSDVPSSQEAIPSQDNSMMFREGNLVSGRLDALIQHAVPTFDYYPDRAFLFAFLLTSRLFIKPHDLLRQIIALSDAQLKSKQSMHKASIIGF
;
A
#
# COMPACT_ATOMS: atom_id res chain seq x y z
N SER A 1 -65.57 22.38 3.07
CA SER A 1 -64.62 21.25 3.20
C SER A 1 -63.81 21.19 1.91
N LEU A 2 -62.47 21.18 1.85
CA LEU A 2 -61.43 20.79 2.79
C LEU A 2 -60.23 21.75 2.74
N SER A 3 -59.45 21.67 3.81
CA SER A 3 -58.21 22.37 4.14
C SER A 3 -56.98 21.96 3.32
N GLN A 4 -56.01 22.87 3.33
CA GLN A 4 -54.61 22.82 2.87
C GLN A 4 -53.78 21.62 3.42
N SER A 5 -52.87 21.06 2.61
CA SER A 5 -51.51 20.59 3.00
C SER A 5 -50.80 19.80 1.88
N THR A 6 -49.72 20.34 1.28
CA THR A 6 -48.55 19.61 0.71
C THR A 6 -47.43 20.61 0.28
N PRO A 7 -46.15 20.20 0.13
CA PRO A 7 -45.01 20.77 0.86
C PRO A 7 -44.01 21.55 -0.04
N PRO A 8 -42.98 22.20 0.55
CA PRO A 8 -41.93 22.87 -0.20
C PRO A 8 -40.81 21.91 -0.61
N GLY A 9 -40.09 22.27 -1.69
CA GLY A 9 -38.69 21.86 -1.88
C GLY A 9 -38.44 20.93 -3.05
N VAL A 10 -38.21 21.52 -4.23
CA VAL A 10 -37.41 20.89 -5.28
C VAL A 10 -35.95 20.90 -4.85
N SER A 11 -35.33 19.73 -4.72
CA SER A 11 -33.90 19.58 -4.97
C SER A 11 -33.60 18.14 -5.36
N ASN A 12 -32.97 18.02 -6.52
CA ASN A 12 -32.62 16.79 -7.21
C ASN A 12 -31.92 15.78 -6.32
N GLY A 13 -32.29 14.51 -6.53
CA GLY A 13 -31.52 13.37 -6.11
C GLY A 13 -30.12 13.38 -6.73
N SER A 14 -29.16 13.04 -5.89
CA SER A 14 -27.91 12.39 -6.26
C SER A 14 -27.48 11.63 -5.01
N ASP A 15 -27.94 10.40 -4.92
CA ASP A 15 -27.27 9.36 -4.14
C ASP A 15 -25.82 9.31 -4.62
N VAL A 16 -24.91 9.95 -3.89
CA VAL A 16 -23.50 9.64 -3.97
C VAL A 16 -23.24 8.77 -2.75
N PRO A 17 -23.07 7.44 -2.91
CA PRO A 17 -22.47 6.66 -1.86
C PRO A 17 -21.07 7.21 -1.74
N SER A 18 -20.83 7.98 -0.67
CA SER A 18 -19.49 8.33 -0.23
C SER A 18 -18.85 7.00 0.15
N SER A 19 -18.21 6.36 -0.84
CA SER A 19 -17.31 5.22 -0.64
C SER A 19 -16.40 5.63 0.50
N GLN A 20 -16.66 5.08 1.69
CA GLN A 20 -15.80 5.28 2.84
C GLN A 20 -14.44 4.77 2.42
N GLU A 21 -13.56 5.73 2.13
CA GLU A 21 -12.12 5.58 2.16
C GLU A 21 -11.82 4.67 3.34
N ALA A 22 -11.36 3.46 3.04
CA ALA A 22 -10.67 2.65 4.01
C ALA A 22 -9.53 3.53 4.51
N ILE A 23 -9.67 4.06 5.73
CA ILE A 23 -8.61 4.77 6.44
C ILE A 23 -7.46 3.76 6.49
N PRO A 24 -6.39 3.91 5.69
CA PRO A 24 -5.28 2.97 5.79
C PRO A 24 -4.64 3.29 7.13
N SER A 25 -4.59 2.29 8.00
CA SER A 25 -3.75 2.27 9.19
C SER A 25 -2.45 3.03 8.91
N GLN A 26 -2.28 4.15 9.63
CA GLN A 26 -1.25 5.19 9.46
C GLN A 26 0.20 4.70 9.67
N ASP A 27 0.48 3.41 9.58
CA ASP A 27 1.81 2.86 9.77
C ASP A 27 2.41 2.56 8.38
N ASN A 28 3.03 3.57 7.77
CA ASN A 28 3.62 3.58 6.42
C ASN A 28 2.66 3.86 5.25
N SER A 29 2.06 5.06 5.27
CA SER A 29 1.20 5.64 4.22
C SER A 29 1.75 5.46 2.80
N MET A 30 1.31 4.42 2.10
CA MET A 30 1.31 4.27 0.64
C MET A 30 -0.07 4.64 0.11
N MET A 31 -0.11 5.42 -0.98
CA MET A 31 -1.32 5.91 -1.63
C MET A 31 -1.60 5.09 -2.89
N PHE A 32 -2.77 4.48 -2.95
CA PHE A 32 -3.21 3.68 -4.08
C PHE A 32 -4.33 4.39 -4.83
N ARG A 33 -4.30 4.35 -6.17
CA ARG A 33 -5.37 4.81 -7.05
C ARG A 33 -5.70 3.71 -8.04
N GLU A 34 -6.96 3.29 -8.08
CA GLU A 34 -7.43 2.26 -9.02
C GLU A 34 -6.64 0.94 -8.90
N GLY A 35 -6.18 0.61 -7.70
CA GLY A 35 -5.34 -0.57 -7.44
C GLY A 35 -3.85 -0.39 -7.74
N ASN A 36 -3.42 0.76 -8.29
CA ASN A 36 -2.02 1.05 -8.56
C ASN A 36 -1.41 1.90 -7.45
N LEU A 37 -0.19 1.56 -7.04
CA LEU A 37 0.60 2.37 -6.11
C LEU A 37 1.04 3.67 -6.81
N VAL A 38 0.55 4.81 -6.34
CA VAL A 38 0.85 6.12 -6.92
C VAL A 38 2.01 6.80 -6.19
N SER A 39 2.00 6.75 -4.86
CA SER A 39 3.01 7.43 -4.05
C SER A 39 3.08 6.85 -2.64
N GLY A 40 4.10 7.25 -1.88
CA GLY A 40 4.25 6.83 -0.50
C GLY A 40 5.52 7.39 0.10
N ARG A 41 5.74 7.12 1.39
CA ARG A 41 7.02 7.40 2.04
C ARG A 41 8.13 6.56 1.42
N LEU A 42 9.35 7.09 1.38
CA LEU A 42 10.52 6.38 0.86
C LEU A 42 10.69 5.00 1.52
N ASP A 43 10.62 4.92 2.86
CA ASP A 43 10.75 3.65 3.59
C ASP A 43 9.69 2.62 3.15
N ALA A 44 8.46 3.07 2.91
CA ALA A 44 7.36 2.24 2.48
C ALA A 44 7.57 1.73 1.04
N LEU A 45 8.05 2.61 0.14
CA LEU A 45 8.41 2.24 -1.23
C LEU A 45 9.59 1.26 -1.25
N ILE A 46 10.58 1.44 -0.38
CA ILE A 46 11.72 0.51 -0.24
C ILE A 46 11.24 -0.86 0.24
N GLN A 47 10.36 -0.92 1.24
CA GLN A 47 9.78 -2.19 1.70
C GLN A 47 8.96 -2.87 0.59
N HIS A 48 8.20 -2.09 -0.19
CA HIS A 48 7.41 -2.63 -1.29
C HIS A 48 8.26 -3.14 -2.46
N ALA A 49 9.47 -2.60 -2.65
CA ALA A 49 10.43 -3.06 -3.64
C ALA A 49 11.10 -4.40 -3.29
N VAL A 50 11.00 -4.85 -2.04
CA VAL A 50 11.56 -6.13 -1.60
C VAL A 50 10.65 -7.27 -2.08
N PRO A 51 11.14 -8.17 -2.95
CA PRO A 51 10.37 -9.33 -3.34
C PRO A 51 10.18 -10.26 -2.13
N THR A 52 8.94 -10.69 -1.90
CA THR A 52 8.63 -11.73 -0.92
C THR A 52 8.19 -12.99 -1.63
N PHE A 53 8.17 -14.13 -0.92
CA PHE A 53 7.87 -15.43 -1.52
C PHE A 53 6.49 -15.48 -2.22
N ASP A 54 5.52 -14.76 -1.67
CA ASP A 54 4.12 -14.74 -2.15
C ASP A 54 3.78 -13.45 -2.92
N TYR A 55 4.74 -12.53 -3.06
CA TYR A 55 4.53 -11.25 -3.73
C TYR A 55 5.77 -10.79 -4.48
N TYR A 56 5.62 -10.69 -5.79
CA TYR A 56 6.58 -10.02 -6.67
C TYR A 56 6.06 -8.61 -6.98
N PRO A 57 6.83 -7.55 -6.70
CA PRO A 57 6.40 -6.19 -7.00
C PRO A 57 6.18 -5.98 -8.50
N ASP A 58 5.20 -5.15 -8.83
CA ASP A 58 4.91 -4.81 -10.22
C ASP A 58 6.15 -4.23 -10.92
N ARG A 59 6.37 -4.65 -12.16
CA ARG A 59 7.49 -4.20 -12.99
C ARG A 59 7.42 -2.70 -13.22
N ALA A 60 6.22 -2.13 -13.45
CA ALA A 60 6.09 -0.70 -13.69
C ALA A 60 6.49 0.11 -12.44
N PHE A 61 6.04 -0.32 -11.26
CA PHE A 61 6.50 0.22 -9.98
C PHE A 61 8.03 0.13 -9.86
N LEU A 62 8.62 -1.05 -10.10
CA LEU A 62 10.07 -1.26 -9.94
C LEU A 62 10.88 -0.33 -10.84
N PHE A 63 10.48 -0.18 -12.11
CA PHE A 63 11.15 0.72 -13.04
C PHE A 63 11.00 2.18 -12.62
N ALA A 64 9.78 2.63 -12.30
CA ALA A 64 9.53 4.00 -11.87
C ALA A 64 10.28 4.33 -10.59
N PHE A 65 10.27 3.43 -9.62
CA PHE A 65 10.95 3.59 -8.34
C PHE A 65 12.47 3.61 -8.52
N LEU A 66 13.07 2.68 -9.28
CA LEU A 66 14.52 2.67 -9.52
C LEU A 66 14.97 3.92 -10.31
N LEU A 67 14.16 4.37 -11.27
CA LEU A 67 14.43 5.58 -12.05
C LEU A 67 14.45 6.83 -11.16
N THR A 68 13.45 6.95 -10.27
CA THR A 68 13.22 8.16 -9.47
C THR A 68 13.89 8.14 -8.10
N SER A 69 14.22 6.97 -7.54
CA SER A 69 14.84 6.82 -6.22
C SER A 69 16.17 7.56 -6.10
N ARG A 70 16.89 7.76 -7.21
CA ARG A 70 18.15 8.52 -7.27
C ARG A 70 18.01 9.97 -6.79
N LEU A 71 16.79 10.51 -6.79
CA LEU A 71 16.48 11.85 -6.28
C LEU A 71 16.45 11.89 -4.74
N PHE A 72 16.24 10.74 -4.09
CA PHE A 72 16.00 10.65 -2.65
C PHE A 72 17.10 9.89 -1.91
N ILE A 73 17.74 8.92 -2.56
CA ILE A 73 18.74 8.04 -1.97
C ILE A 73 19.80 7.66 -3.01
N LYS A 74 21.04 7.46 -2.56
CA LYS A 74 22.11 7.00 -3.46
C LYS A 74 21.83 5.54 -3.89
N PRO A 75 22.08 5.17 -5.16
CA PRO A 75 21.76 3.83 -5.67
C PRO A 75 22.36 2.69 -4.83
N HIS A 76 23.59 2.86 -4.32
CA HIS A 76 24.25 1.84 -3.51
C HIS A 76 23.62 1.67 -2.13
N ASP A 77 23.17 2.77 -1.52
CA ASP A 77 22.50 2.72 -0.22
C ASP A 77 21.13 2.06 -0.36
N LEU A 78 20.39 2.41 -1.41
CA LEU A 78 19.10 1.78 -1.73
C LEU A 78 19.25 0.26 -1.88
N LEU A 79 20.20 -0.19 -2.71
CA LEU A 79 20.41 -1.63 -2.93
C LEU A 79 20.82 -2.35 -1.65
N ARG A 80 21.69 -1.75 -0.83
CA ARG A 80 22.03 -2.33 0.49
C ARG A 80 20.79 -2.51 1.35
N GLN A 81 19.90 -1.52 1.37
CA GLN A 81 18.69 -1.55 2.19
C GLN A 81 17.71 -2.62 1.70
N ILE A 82 17.50 -2.73 0.38
CA ILE A 82 16.65 -3.78 -0.22
C ILE A 82 17.23 -5.17 0.06
N ILE A 83 18.55 -5.36 -0.07
CA ILE A 83 19.20 -6.65 0.20
C ILE A 83 19.09 -7.00 1.68
N ALA A 84 19.40 -6.07 2.59
CA ALA A 84 19.32 -6.30 4.03
C ALA A 84 17.89 -6.66 4.47
N LEU A 85 16.88 -6.00 3.91
CA LEU A 85 15.47 -6.32 4.16
C LEU A 85 15.09 -7.69 3.59
N SER A 86 15.55 -8.02 2.38
CA SER A 86 15.35 -9.35 1.78
C SER A 86 15.94 -10.46 2.64
N ASP A 87 17.18 -10.29 3.12
CA ASP A 87 17.87 -11.25 3.98
C ASP A 87 17.19 -11.38 5.36
N ALA A 88 16.74 -10.26 5.94
CA ALA A 88 15.99 -10.27 7.20
C ALA A 88 14.66 -11.06 7.06
N GLN A 89 13.96 -10.89 5.94
CA GLN A 89 12.74 -11.64 5.64
C GLN A 89 13.02 -13.15 5.51
N LEU A 90 14.07 -13.53 4.78
CA LEU A 90 14.48 -14.94 4.65
C LEU A 90 14.88 -15.56 6.00
N LYS A 91 15.62 -14.82 6.83
CA LYS A 91 16.07 -15.29 8.15
C LYS A 91 14.92 -15.44 9.14
N SER A 92 13.98 -14.50 9.17
CA SER A 92 12.78 -14.59 10.01
C SER A 92 11.92 -15.81 9.66
N LYS A 93 11.80 -16.14 8.36
CA LYS A 93 11.10 -17.34 7.92
C LYS A 93 11.87 -18.63 8.19
N GLN A 94 13.21 -18.65 8.17
CA GLN A 94 13.97 -19.83 8.60
C GLN A 94 13.73 -20.19 10.07
N SER A 95 13.58 -19.20 10.96
CA SER A 95 13.18 -19.49 12.35
C SER A 95 11.76 -20.02 12.45
N MET A 96 10.84 -19.57 11.59
CA MET A 96 9.45 -20.06 11.57
C MET A 96 9.34 -21.47 10.98
N HIS A 97 10.11 -21.78 9.92
CA HIS A 97 10.12 -23.10 9.31
C HIS A 97 10.85 -24.14 10.18
N LYS A 98 11.90 -23.73 10.91
CA LYS A 98 12.53 -24.57 11.94
C LYS A 98 11.60 -24.76 13.14
N ALA A 99 10.94 -23.72 13.65
CA ALA A 99 9.97 -23.88 14.74
C ALA A 99 8.80 -24.81 14.35
N SER A 100 8.31 -24.73 13.11
CA SER A 100 7.26 -25.62 12.59
C SER A 100 7.72 -27.06 12.36
N ILE A 101 9.02 -27.30 12.18
CA ILE A 101 9.59 -28.65 11.99
C ILE A 101 10.01 -29.29 13.31
N ILE A 102 10.24 -28.50 14.38
CA ILE A 102 10.80 -28.97 15.65
C ILE A 102 9.81 -28.83 16.82
N GLY A 103 8.49 -28.75 16.60
CA GLY A 103 7.54 -28.54 17.71
C GLY A 103 6.12 -29.11 17.52
N PHE A 104 5.91 -30.27 18.17
CA PHE A 104 4.67 -30.93 18.64
C PHE A 104 3.76 -31.62 17.63
#